data_AF-A0A7R9VN08-F1
#
_entry.id   AF-A0A7R9VN08-F1
#
_cell.length_a   1.000
_cell.length_b   1.000
_cell.length_c   1.000
_cell.angle_alpha   90.00
_cell.angle_beta   90.00
_cell.angle_gamma   90.00
#
_symmetry.space_group_name_H-M   'P 1'
#
loop_
_entity.id
_entity.type
_entity.pdbx_description
1 polymer ?
#
loop_
_entity_poly.entity_id
_entity_poly.type
_entity_poly.pdbx_seq_one_letter_code
_entity_poly.pdbx_strand_id
1 'polypeptide(L)'
;MLEHAAAKPPMTKAGSDATETLDSWRELSGGSEGSGAASDGGGAGQIVVIKVGTSSLVDPARGQFELAALARICETVKSLRDAGHYPIIVTSGSVGVGCHRLRLQHRPDKSNIAQLRALAAVGQGHLMKYYEDFLASVGLTCAQVL
;
A
#
# COMPACT_ATOMS: atom_id res chain seq x y z
N MET A 1 -29.83 4.34 14.55
CA MET A 1 -28.60 4.68 13.80
C MET A 1 -27.74 3.43 13.86
N LEU A 2 -27.99 2.47 12.96
CA LEU A 2 -27.40 1.13 13.00
C LEU A 2 -26.12 1.14 12.15
N GLU A 3 -24.97 0.94 12.79
CA GLU A 3 -23.70 0.71 12.10
C GLU A 3 -23.75 -0.62 11.37
N HIS A 4 -23.59 -0.59 10.04
CA HIS A 4 -23.27 -1.77 9.24
C HIS A 4 -21.77 -2.05 9.39
N ALA A 5 -21.38 -2.70 10.48
CA ALA A 5 -20.05 -3.30 10.58
C ALA A 5 -20.04 -4.56 9.70
N ALA A 6 -19.48 -4.47 8.49
CA ALA A 6 -19.23 -5.63 7.65
C ALA A 6 -18.30 -6.61 8.39
N ALA A 7 -18.71 -7.87 8.49
CA ALA A 7 -17.95 -8.89 9.19
C ALA A 7 -16.57 -9.10 8.53
N LYS A 8 -15.52 -9.11 9.35
CA LYS A 8 -14.13 -9.30 8.91
C LYS A 8 -13.94 -10.75 8.39
N PRO A 9 -13.44 -10.95 7.16
CA PRO A 9 -13.27 -12.29 6.60
C PRO A 9 -12.13 -13.08 7.27
N PRO A 10 -12.20 -14.43 7.23
CA PRO A 10 -11.14 -15.29 7.73
C PRO A 10 -9.87 -15.14 6.88
N MET A 11 -8.71 -15.10 7.53
CA MET A 11 -7.42 -15.10 6.86
C MET A 11 -7.24 -16.42 6.10
N THR A 12 -7.14 -16.36 4.78
CA THR A 12 -6.83 -17.54 3.95
C THR A 12 -5.44 -18.09 4.29
N LYS A 13 -5.32 -19.42 4.31
CA LYS A 13 -4.07 -20.10 4.63
C LYS A 13 -3.03 -19.83 3.54
N ALA A 14 -1.77 -19.67 3.93
CA ALA A 14 -0.65 -19.58 3.01
C ALA A 14 -0.63 -20.82 2.09
N GLY A 15 -0.92 -20.63 0.79
CA GLY A 15 -0.95 -21.67 -0.24
C GLY A 15 -2.18 -21.72 -1.15
N SER A 16 -3.19 -20.87 -0.98
CA SER A 16 -4.35 -20.80 -1.88
C SER A 16 -4.00 -20.18 -3.24
N ASP A 17 -4.73 -20.59 -4.29
CA ASP A 17 -4.56 -20.06 -5.64
C ASP A 17 -4.84 -18.53 -5.65
N ALA A 18 -4.11 -17.79 -6.48
CA ALA A 18 -4.30 -16.35 -6.63
C ALA A 18 -5.72 -16.03 -7.13
N THR A 19 -6.30 -16.93 -7.92
CA THR A 19 -7.68 -16.86 -8.42
C THR A 19 -8.70 -17.02 -7.29
N GLU A 20 -8.55 -18.03 -6.42
CA GLU A 20 -9.43 -18.22 -5.25
C GLU A 20 -9.38 -17.03 -4.30
N THR A 21 -8.20 -16.43 -4.15
CA THR A 21 -8.03 -15.22 -3.33
C THR A 21 -8.83 -14.07 -3.93
N LEU A 22 -8.74 -13.86 -5.25
CA LEU A 22 -9.47 -12.82 -5.97
C LEU A 22 -10.99 -12.99 -5.89
N ASP A 23 -11.48 -14.21 -6.04
CA ASP A 23 -12.91 -14.50 -5.97
C ASP A 23 -13.43 -14.23 -4.56
N SER A 24 -12.66 -14.56 -3.52
CA SER A 24 -12.99 -14.17 -2.14
C SER A 24 -13.04 -12.64 -1.98
N TRP A 25 -12.09 -11.88 -2.53
CA TRP A 25 -12.13 -10.40 -2.49
C TRP A 25 -13.32 -9.81 -3.26
N ARG A 26 -13.75 -10.45 -4.35
CA ARG A 26 -14.94 -10.06 -5.14
C ARG A 26 -16.23 -10.31 -4.38
N GLU A 27 -16.34 -11.47 -3.73
CA GLU A 27 -17.47 -11.80 -2.86
C GLU A 27 -17.58 -10.82 -1.68
N LEU A 28 -16.45 -10.45 -1.08
CA LEU A 28 -16.38 -9.52 0.05
C LEU A 28 -16.67 -8.06 -0.31
N SER A 29 -16.45 -7.66 -1.56
CA SER A 29 -16.68 -6.29 -2.03
C SER A 29 -18.13 -6.02 -2.47
N GLY A 30 -19.02 -7.01 -2.38
CA GLY A 30 -20.46 -6.81 -2.48
C GLY A 30 -20.90 -6.29 -3.85
N GLY A 31 -20.53 -6.99 -4.92
CA GLY A 31 -21.12 -6.77 -6.25
C GLY A 31 -22.61 -7.12 -6.25
N SER A 32 -23.47 -6.24 -5.72
CA SER A 32 -24.88 -6.25 -6.09
C SER A 32 -24.96 -5.75 -7.52
N GLU A 33 -25.19 -6.66 -8.47
CA GLU A 33 -25.54 -6.31 -9.84
C GLU A 33 -26.83 -5.47 -9.82
N GLY A 34 -26.67 -4.15 -9.83
CA GLY A 34 -27.74 -3.22 -10.15
C GLY A 34 -28.09 -3.38 -11.62
N SER A 35 -29.27 -3.93 -11.91
CA SER A 35 -29.90 -3.97 -13.22
C SER A 35 -29.92 -2.58 -13.86
N GLY A 36 -29.08 -2.37 -14.87
CA GLY A 36 -29.01 -1.16 -15.69
C GLY A 36 -28.13 -1.38 -16.91
N ALA A 37 -28.74 -1.57 -18.07
CA ALA A 37 -28.07 -1.89 -19.33
C ALA A 37 -27.32 -0.67 -19.92
N ALA A 38 -26.03 -0.86 -20.28
CA ALA A 38 -25.42 -0.57 -21.58
C ALA A 38 -23.88 -0.70 -21.52
N SER A 39 -23.33 -1.55 -22.42
CA SER A 39 -22.02 -1.50 -23.13
C SER A 39 -20.86 -0.73 -22.48
N ASP A 40 -19.64 -1.26 -22.33
CA ASP A 40 -18.83 -2.05 -23.26
C ASP A 40 -17.58 -2.54 -22.48
N GLY A 41 -17.12 -3.77 -22.70
CA GLY A 41 -15.75 -4.21 -22.39
C GLY A 41 -15.21 -4.15 -20.94
N GLY A 42 -16.05 -4.18 -19.90
CA GLY A 42 -15.60 -4.16 -18.50
C GLY A 42 -14.84 -5.42 -18.07
N GLY A 43 -13.55 -5.50 -18.40
CA GLY A 43 -12.67 -6.59 -17.96
C GLY A 43 -12.73 -6.72 -16.44
N ALA A 44 -12.85 -7.96 -15.94
CA ALA A 44 -12.89 -8.23 -14.52
C ALA A 44 -11.73 -7.53 -13.80
N GLY A 45 -12.01 -6.94 -12.63
CA GLY A 45 -11.01 -6.19 -11.86
C GLY A 45 -9.74 -7.01 -11.63
N GLN A 46 -8.57 -6.39 -11.91
CA GLN A 46 -7.26 -7.03 -11.87
C GLN A 46 -6.50 -6.69 -10.58
N ILE A 47 -5.61 -7.58 -10.14
CA ILE A 47 -4.61 -7.24 -9.12
C ILE A 47 -3.51 -6.42 -9.77
N VAL A 48 -3.19 -5.26 -9.19
CA VAL A 48 -2.11 -4.38 -9.67
C VAL A 48 -1.07 -4.22 -8.58
N VAL A 49 0.10 -4.80 -8.75
CA VAL A 49 1.21 -4.65 -7.79
C VAL A 49 2.03 -3.41 -8.15
N ILE A 50 1.98 -2.39 -7.29
CA ILE A 50 2.71 -1.14 -7.45
C ILE A 50 3.98 -1.23 -6.60
N LYS A 51 5.11 -1.49 -7.25
CA LYS A 51 6.40 -1.50 -6.58
C LYS A 51 6.97 -0.08 -6.48
N VAL A 52 7.29 0.35 -5.27
CA VAL A 52 7.86 1.67 -4.99
C VAL A 52 9.30 1.53 -4.49
N GLY A 53 10.24 2.15 -5.21
CA GLY A 53 11.65 2.15 -4.87
C GLY A 53 12.02 3.19 -3.81
N THR A 54 13.13 2.98 -3.09
CA THR A 54 13.65 3.96 -2.12
C THR A 54 13.85 5.34 -2.75
N SER A 55 14.38 5.43 -3.97
CA SER A 55 14.58 6.69 -4.69
C SER A 55 13.28 7.38 -5.13
N SER A 56 12.15 6.67 -5.10
CA SER A 56 10.83 7.24 -5.40
C SER A 56 10.21 7.93 -4.19
N LEU A 57 10.68 7.64 -2.97
CA LEU A 57 10.10 8.13 -1.72
C LEU A 57 11.10 8.88 -0.84
N VAL A 58 12.39 8.78 -1.13
CA VAL A 58 13.44 9.37 -0.32
C VAL A 58 14.39 10.11 -1.25
N ASP A 59 14.52 11.42 -1.07
CA ASP A 59 15.54 12.24 -1.71
C ASP A 59 16.92 11.62 -1.39
N PRO A 60 17.66 11.11 -2.40
CA PRO A 60 18.96 10.47 -2.17
C PRO A 60 20.00 11.42 -1.57
N ALA A 61 19.88 12.73 -1.83
CA ALA A 61 20.83 13.75 -1.40
C ALA A 61 20.53 14.26 0.01
N ARG A 62 19.25 14.41 0.36
CA ARG A 62 18.81 14.96 1.65
C ARG A 62 18.30 13.92 2.64
N GLY A 63 18.06 12.69 2.19
CA GLY A 63 17.39 11.64 2.95
C GLY A 63 15.95 11.98 3.33
N GLN A 64 15.37 13.04 2.77
CA GLN A 64 14.04 13.52 3.12
C GLN A 64 12.98 12.70 2.40
N PHE A 65 11.84 12.52 3.04
CA PHE A 65 10.74 11.79 2.47
C PHE A 65 9.98 12.66 1.45
N GLU A 66 9.85 12.18 0.21
CA GLU A 66 9.23 12.89 -0.90
C GLU A 66 7.69 12.76 -0.84
N LEU A 67 7.07 13.60 -0.02
CA LEU A 67 5.62 13.62 0.21
C LEU A 67 4.83 13.82 -1.09
N ALA A 68 5.33 14.64 -2.02
CA ALA A 68 4.67 14.84 -3.30
C ALA A 68 4.66 13.57 -4.16
N ALA A 69 5.72 12.74 -4.08
CA ALA A 69 5.73 11.45 -4.78
C ALA A 69 4.77 10.46 -4.14
N LEU A 70 4.70 10.42 -2.80
CA LEU A 70 3.72 9.60 -2.09
C LEU A 70 2.29 9.99 -2.46
N ALA A 71 1.97 11.30 -2.50
CA ALA A 71 0.65 11.79 -2.89
C ALA A 71 0.20 11.25 -4.24
N ARG A 72 1.06 11.38 -5.27
CA ARG A 72 0.78 10.86 -6.62
C ARG A 72 0.56 9.35 -6.65
N ILE A 73 1.30 8.60 -5.81
CA ILE A 73 1.10 7.15 -5.69
C ILE A 73 -0.28 6.85 -5.09
N CYS A 74 -0.67 7.55 -4.03
CA CYS A 74 -1.98 7.37 -3.39
C CYS A 74 -3.15 7.77 -4.31
N GLU A 75 -3.00 8.84 -5.10
CA GLU A 75 -3.95 9.20 -6.15
C GLU A 75 -4.05 8.11 -7.23
N THR A 76 -2.92 7.55 -7.67
CA THR A 76 -2.91 6.43 -8.62
C THR A 76 -3.65 5.20 -8.05
N VAL A 77 -3.42 4.89 -6.78
CA VAL A 77 -4.13 3.80 -6.07
C VAL A 77 -5.63 4.07 -6.04
N LYS A 78 -6.06 5.31 -5.74
CA LYS A 78 -7.47 5.71 -5.78
C LYS A 78 -8.07 5.51 -7.16
N SER A 79 -7.41 5.97 -8.22
CA SER A 79 -7.89 5.78 -9.60
C SER A 79 -8.04 4.30 -9.97
N LEU A 80 -7.09 3.44 -9.55
CA LEU A 80 -7.19 1.99 -9.78
C LEU A 80 -8.36 1.38 -8.99
N ARG A 81 -8.58 1.80 -7.75
CA ARG A 81 -9.74 1.36 -6.94
C ARG A 81 -11.07 1.78 -7.58
N ASP A 82 -11.15 3.00 -8.09
CA ASP A 82 -12.34 3.52 -8.75
C ASP A 82 -12.64 2.81 -10.07
N ALA A 83 -11.59 2.32 -10.75
CA ALA A 83 -11.71 1.46 -11.92
C ALA A 83 -12.03 -0.02 -11.59
N GLY A 84 -12.28 -0.35 -10.31
CA GLY A 84 -12.60 -1.72 -9.88
C GLY A 84 -11.41 -2.66 -9.76
N HIS A 85 -10.17 -2.16 -9.74
CA HIS A 85 -8.96 -2.96 -9.56
C HIS A 85 -8.57 -3.13 -8.09
N TYR A 86 -7.65 -4.07 -7.84
CA TYR A 86 -7.13 -4.45 -6.53
C TYR A 86 -5.63 -4.08 -6.40
N PRO A 87 -5.30 -2.81 -6.14
CA PRO A 87 -3.91 -2.36 -6.00
C PRO A 87 -3.26 -2.88 -4.71
N ILE A 88 -2.03 -3.37 -4.84
CA ILE A 88 -1.15 -3.77 -3.74
C ILE A 88 0.12 -2.94 -3.83
N ILE A 89 0.46 -2.21 -2.77
CA ILE A 89 1.69 -1.42 -2.71
C ILE A 89 2.80 -2.29 -2.10
N VAL A 90 3.91 -2.42 -2.83
CA VAL A 90 5.14 -3.04 -2.34
C VAL A 90 6.21 -1.97 -2.25
N THR A 91 6.45 -1.48 -1.04
CA THR A 91 7.30 -0.31 -0.83
C THR A 91 8.63 -0.64 -0.18
N SER A 92 9.65 0.13 -0.54
CA SER A 92 10.96 0.12 0.10
C SER A 92 11.20 1.47 0.78
N GLY A 93 12.37 1.69 1.39
CA GLY A 93 12.72 2.99 1.94
C GLY A 93 12.59 3.13 3.46
N SER A 94 12.13 2.11 4.19
CA SER A 94 12.09 2.11 5.67
C SER A 94 13.44 2.47 6.30
N VAL A 95 14.56 1.94 5.78
CA VAL A 95 15.89 2.34 6.27
C VAL A 95 16.18 3.83 6.01
N GLY A 96 15.79 4.36 4.85
CA GLY A 96 16.01 5.79 4.52
C GLY A 96 15.20 6.70 5.45
N VAL A 97 13.94 6.34 5.70
CA VAL A 97 13.09 6.99 6.69
C VAL A 97 13.74 6.90 8.08
N GLY A 98 14.23 5.72 8.49
CA GLY A 98 14.94 5.55 9.76
C GLY A 98 16.16 6.46 9.91
N CYS A 99 17.00 6.54 8.87
CA CYS A 99 18.15 7.45 8.84
C CYS A 99 17.71 8.90 9.05
N HIS A 100 16.68 9.34 8.34
CA HIS A 100 16.13 10.69 8.47
C HIS A 100 15.59 10.97 9.88
N ARG A 101 14.80 10.03 10.42
CA ARG A 101 14.20 10.14 11.76
C ARG A 101 15.25 10.25 12.86
N LEU A 102 16.37 9.54 12.70
CA LEU A 102 17.51 9.59 13.63
C LEU A 102 18.56 10.65 13.28
N ARG A 103 18.31 11.49 12.27
CA ARG A 103 19.22 12.57 11.82
C ARG A 103 20.63 12.08 11.47
N LEU A 104 20.72 10.87 10.89
CA LEU A 104 21.99 10.35 10.40
C LEU A 104 22.41 11.10 9.15
N GLN A 105 23.65 11.59 9.14
CA GLN A 105 24.23 12.30 7.99
C GLN A 105 24.52 11.37 6.83
N HIS A 106 24.84 10.11 7.14
CA HIS A 106 25.16 9.10 6.14
C HIS A 106 24.40 7.81 6.44
N ARG A 107 23.96 7.15 5.38
CA ARG A 107 23.42 5.80 5.48
C ARG A 107 24.57 4.83 5.85
N PRO A 108 24.35 3.90 6.80
CA PRO A 108 25.34 2.88 7.12
C PRO A 108 25.73 2.02 5.91
N ASP A 109 26.93 1.44 6.00
CA ASP A 109 27.42 0.47 5.03
C ASP A 109 26.47 -0.73 4.91
N LYS A 110 26.34 -1.27 3.70
CA LYS A 110 25.47 -2.43 3.41
C LYS A 110 25.88 -3.69 4.19
N SER A 111 27.14 -3.81 4.56
CA SER A 111 27.68 -4.90 5.38
C SER A 111 27.19 -4.85 6.83
N ASN A 112 26.78 -3.69 7.36
CA ASN A 112 26.25 -3.57 8.72
C ASN A 112 24.75 -3.88 8.78
N ILE A 113 24.40 -5.15 8.58
CA ILE A 113 23.01 -5.61 8.54
C ILE A 113 22.24 -5.32 9.83
N ALA A 114 22.90 -5.43 10.99
CA ALA A 114 22.27 -5.16 12.28
C ALA A 114 21.79 -3.70 12.38
N GLN A 115 22.66 -2.75 12.00
CA GLN A 115 22.30 -1.34 12.01
C GLN A 115 21.22 -1.01 10.97
N LEU A 116 21.28 -1.62 9.79
CA LEU A 116 20.24 -1.46 8.77
C LEU A 116 18.88 -1.98 9.24
N ARG A 117 18.84 -3.11 9.94
CA ARG A 117 17.59 -3.64 10.53
C ARG A 117 17.03 -2.73 11.61
N ALA A 118 17.88 -2.21 12.49
CA ALA A 118 17.46 -1.24 13.51
C ALA A 118 16.85 0.02 12.86
N LEU A 119 17.49 0.54 11.81
CA LEU A 119 16.96 1.67 11.05
C LEU A 119 15.66 1.35 10.32
N ALA A 120 15.55 0.16 9.72
CA ALA A 120 14.31 -0.30 9.09
C ALA A 120 13.18 -0.37 10.13
N ALA A 121 13.43 -0.92 11.32
CA ALA A 121 12.44 -1.00 12.39
C ALA A 121 11.95 0.39 12.82
N VAL A 122 12.87 1.36 12.98
CA VAL A 122 12.52 2.75 13.28
C VAL A 122 11.70 3.37 12.15
N GLY A 123 12.14 3.21 10.90
CA GLY A 123 11.49 3.87 9.77
C GLY A 123 10.20 3.21 9.31
N GLN A 124 9.98 1.93 9.57
CA GLN A 124 8.81 1.19 9.08
C GLN A 124 7.50 1.75 9.64
N GLY A 125 7.43 2.01 10.95
CA GLY A 125 6.23 2.59 11.57
C GLY A 125 5.90 3.99 11.00
N HIS A 126 6.94 4.78 10.71
CA HIS A 126 6.77 6.09 10.08
C HIS A 126 6.33 5.98 8.62
N LEU A 127 6.91 5.06 7.86
CA LEU A 127 6.51 4.80 6.48
C LEU A 127 5.03 4.40 6.40
N MET A 128 4.60 3.51 7.29
CA MET A 128 3.20 3.12 7.38
C MET A 128 2.29 4.29 7.74
N LYS A 129 2.67 5.13 8.71
CA LYS A 129 1.91 6.34 9.08
C LYS A 129 1.72 7.28 7.88
N TYR A 130 2.75 7.47 7.06
CA TYR A 130 2.62 8.29 5.86
C TYR A 130 1.64 7.69 4.86
N TYR A 131 1.74 6.39 4.57
CA TYR A 131 0.77 5.73 3.67
C TYR A 131 -0.65 5.82 4.21
N GLU A 132 -0.85 5.56 5.50
CA GLU A 132 -2.15 5.67 6.17
C GLU A 132 -2.74 7.07 6.00
N ASP A 133 -1.98 8.13 6.29
CA ASP A 133 -2.46 9.50 6.22
C ASP A 133 -2.84 9.93 4.79
N PHE A 134 -2.04 9.56 3.79
CA PHE A 134 -2.29 9.93 2.39
C PHE A 134 -3.35 9.06 1.72
N LEU A 135 -3.51 7.80 2.12
CA LEU A 135 -4.62 6.99 1.63
C LEU A 135 -5.94 7.40 2.29
N ALA A 136 -5.92 7.72 3.59
CA ALA A 136 -7.09 8.23 4.28
C ALA A 136 -7.59 9.56 3.69
N SER A 137 -6.67 10.45 3.26
CA SER A 137 -7.05 11.72 2.63
C SER A 137 -7.78 11.55 1.28
N VAL A 138 -7.63 10.39 0.63
CA VAL A 138 -8.37 10.02 -0.59
C VAL A 138 -9.48 8.98 -0.33
N GLY A 139 -9.86 8.80 0.93
CA GLY A 139 -10.98 7.93 1.34
C GLY A 139 -10.65 6.43 1.28
N LEU A 140 -9.38 6.05 1.33
CA LEU A 140 -8.94 4.65 1.32
C LEU A 140 -8.33 4.26 2.66
N THR A 141 -8.63 3.03 3.09
CA THR A 141 -7.95 2.37 4.22
C THR A 141 -6.87 1.44 3.69
N CYS A 142 -5.75 1.34 4.41
CA CYS A 142 -4.71 0.37 4.12
C CYS A 142 -4.41 -0.52 5.33
N ALA A 143 -3.67 -1.60 5.08
CA ALA A 143 -3.19 -2.51 6.11
C ALA A 143 -1.72 -2.82 5.84
N GLN A 144 -0.94 -2.93 6.90
CA GLN A 144 0.46 -3.32 6.82
C GLN A 144 0.60 -4.83 6.81
N VAL A 145 1.48 -5.34 5.95
CA VAL A 145 1.99 -6.72 5.96
C VAL A 145 3.53 -6.65 5.97
N LEU A 146 4.18 -7.41 6.85
CA LEU A 146 5.64 -7.40 7.07
C LEU A 146 6.26 -8.80 6.98
#